data_AF-A0A960G4D5-F1
#
_entry.id   AF-A0A960G4D5-F1
#
_cell.length_a   1.000
_cell.length_b   1.000
_cell.length_c   1.000
_cell.angle_alpha   90.00
_cell.angle_beta   90.00
_cell.angle_gamma   90.00
#
_symmetry.space_group_name_H-M   'P 1'
#
loop_
_entity.id
_entity.type
_entity.pdbx_description
1 polymer ?
#
loop_
_entity_poly.entity_id
_entity_poly.type
_entity_poly.pdbx_seq_one_letter_code
_entity_poly.pdbx_strand_id
1 'polypeptide(L)'
;PWAVVTRAVQVSLVAEERAAGLLCSTAQARRRETRDRHDARRFSEYETDVVEFHPVFRTAAAPDGIGDDEPAADAGGSRLTTVAEAADRLIALFVALGWADNTVTCAVDYICSRLMESRNRAAAHSLLRRDQVGRAFLDLDRSSWSTLLRLVLGNPEPGQRGTRAGHGLLALFLCGHPVAEFLADDALVREISESAPAIARRASA
;
A
#
# COMPACT_ATOMS: atom_id res chain seq x y z
N PRO A 1 -41.97 48.68 10.97
CA PRO A 1 -42.54 47.33 10.74
C PRO A 1 -42.12 46.69 9.40
N TRP A 2 -42.18 47.40 8.26
CA TRP A 2 -41.87 46.82 6.93
C TRP A 2 -40.43 46.31 6.77
N ALA A 3 -39.44 47.04 7.30
CA ALA A 3 -38.03 46.63 7.27
C ALA A 3 -37.74 45.30 7.98
N VAL A 4 -38.52 44.96 9.01
CA VAL A 4 -38.37 43.69 9.75
C VAL A 4 -38.92 42.54 8.91
N VAL A 5 -40.06 42.75 8.24
CA VAL A 5 -40.69 41.75 7.36
C VAL A 5 -39.79 41.44 6.18
N THR A 6 -39.26 42.46 5.50
CA THR A 6 -38.36 42.26 4.36
C THR A 6 -37.07 41.55 4.77
N ARG A 7 -36.51 41.87 5.95
CA ARG A 7 -35.34 41.18 6.49
C ARG A 7 -35.61 39.72 6.82
N ALA A 8 -36.75 39.42 7.45
CA ALA A 8 -37.12 38.05 7.80
C ALA A 8 -37.31 37.16 6.55
N VAL A 9 -37.93 37.72 5.50
CA VAL A 9 -38.08 37.05 4.20
C VAL A 9 -36.71 36.83 3.56
N GLN A 10 -35.85 37.85 3.51
CA GLN A 10 -34.50 37.73 2.96
C GLN A 10 -33.70 36.60 3.64
N VAL A 11 -33.70 36.55 4.98
CA VAL A 11 -32.98 35.51 5.73
C VAL A 11 -33.56 34.11 5.46
N SER A 12 -34.86 34.02 5.23
CA SER A 12 -35.52 32.75 4.93
C SER A 12 -35.15 32.24 3.53
N LEU A 13 -35.13 33.11 2.52
CA LEU A 13 -34.71 32.78 1.16
C LEU A 13 -33.25 32.33 1.10
N VAL A 14 -32.35 33.02 1.80
CA VAL A 14 -30.93 32.63 1.89
C VAL A 14 -30.78 31.24 2.54
N ALA A 15 -31.58 30.93 3.56
CA ALA A 15 -31.55 29.62 4.19
C ALA A 15 -32.12 28.51 3.29
N GLU A 16 -33.09 28.83 2.44
CA GLU A 16 -33.70 27.91 1.49
C GLU A 16 -32.75 27.56 0.34
N GLU A 17 -32.12 28.56 -0.27
CA GLU A 17 -31.08 28.38 -1.29
C GLU A 17 -29.92 27.54 -0.75
N ARG A 18 -29.47 27.83 0.49
CA ARG A 18 -28.41 27.07 1.14
C ARG A 18 -28.82 25.64 1.48
N ALA A 19 -30.08 25.42 1.83
CA ALA A 19 -30.61 24.09 2.09
C ALA A 19 -30.64 23.22 0.82
N ALA A 20 -31.04 23.82 -0.30
CA ALA A 20 -31.00 23.18 -1.61
C ALA A 20 -29.56 22.81 -2.01
N GLY A 21 -28.61 23.75 -1.86
CA GLY A 21 -27.20 23.49 -2.15
C GLY A 21 -26.59 22.39 -1.27
N LEU A 22 -26.93 22.34 0.01
CA LEU A 22 -26.41 21.34 0.95
C LEU A 22 -27.21 20.02 0.98
N LEU A 23 -28.28 19.91 0.20
CA LEU A 23 -29.22 18.77 0.21
C LEU A 23 -29.73 18.42 1.62
N CYS A 24 -30.07 19.45 2.41
CA CYS A 24 -30.54 19.28 3.79
C CYS A 24 -31.79 20.11 4.07
N SER A 25 -32.33 20.02 5.29
CA SER A 25 -33.49 20.83 5.68
C SER A 25 -33.14 22.30 5.89
N THR A 26 -34.10 23.20 5.69
CA THR A 26 -33.93 24.65 5.93
C THR A 26 -33.55 24.97 7.38
N ALA A 27 -34.06 24.20 8.35
CA ALA A 27 -33.68 24.32 9.76
C ALA A 27 -32.20 23.97 10.01
N GLN A 28 -31.67 22.98 9.29
CA GLN A 28 -30.27 22.56 9.37
C GLN A 28 -29.33 23.54 8.65
N ALA A 29 -29.76 24.10 7.52
CA ALA A 29 -28.99 25.12 6.78
C ALA A 29 -28.78 26.42 7.59
N ARG A 30 -29.64 26.71 8.56
CA ARG A 30 -29.51 27.86 9.47
C ARG A 30 -28.45 27.69 10.55
N ARG A 31 -27.97 26.46 10.80
CA ARG A 31 -26.99 26.18 11.86
C ARG A 31 -25.61 26.72 11.47
N ARG A 32 -24.88 27.20 12.48
CA ARG A 32 -23.51 27.73 12.28
C ARG A 32 -22.55 26.65 11.77
N GLU A 33 -22.74 25.42 12.21
CA GLU A 33 -21.95 24.23 11.80
C GLU A 33 -21.98 23.95 10.30
N THR A 34 -23.04 24.39 9.61
CA THR A 34 -23.25 24.14 8.18
C THR A 34 -22.77 25.30 7.31
N ARG A 35 -22.35 26.43 7.91
CA ARG A 35 -21.92 27.61 7.15
C ARG A 35 -20.70 27.34 6.29
N ASP A 36 -19.72 26.62 6.82
CA ASP A 36 -18.43 26.40 6.16
C ASP A 36 -18.43 25.17 5.22
N ARG A 37 -19.57 24.48 5.07
CA ARG A 37 -19.69 23.33 4.16
C ARG A 37 -19.91 23.79 2.73
N HIS A 38 -19.30 23.11 1.77
CA HIS A 38 -19.56 23.35 0.35
C HIS A 38 -20.88 22.72 -0.09
N ASP A 39 -21.52 23.31 -1.09
CA ASP A 39 -22.73 22.74 -1.68
C ASP A 39 -22.42 21.37 -2.29
N ALA A 40 -23.37 20.45 -2.16
CA ALA A 40 -23.28 19.13 -2.75
C ALA A 40 -23.41 19.26 -4.28
N ARG A 41 -22.41 18.72 -4.99
CA ARG A 41 -22.41 18.63 -6.45
C ARG A 41 -22.16 17.19 -6.86
N ARG A 42 -22.71 16.78 -8.00
CA ARG A 42 -22.60 15.39 -8.47
C ARG A 42 -21.28 15.22 -9.21
N PHE A 43 -20.60 14.08 -9.01
CA PHE A 43 -19.33 13.82 -9.70
C PHE A 43 -19.45 13.85 -11.23
N SER A 44 -20.62 13.47 -11.77
CA SER A 44 -20.91 13.46 -13.20
C SER A 44 -21.18 14.84 -13.81
N GLU A 45 -21.25 15.91 -13.01
CA GLU A 45 -21.46 17.28 -13.54
C GLU A 45 -20.17 17.90 -14.09
N TYR A 46 -19.02 17.30 -13.79
CA TYR A 46 -17.72 17.73 -14.30
C TYR A 46 -17.26 16.82 -15.42
N GLU A 47 -16.64 17.43 -16.44
CA GLU A 47 -15.91 16.70 -17.49
C GLU A 47 -14.54 16.22 -17.01
N THR A 48 -14.02 16.86 -15.95
CA THR A 48 -12.73 16.58 -15.32
C THR A 48 -12.82 15.47 -14.27
N ASP A 49 -11.82 14.59 -14.21
CA ASP A 49 -11.75 13.52 -13.22
C ASP A 49 -11.70 14.04 -11.77
N VAL A 50 -12.30 13.29 -10.84
CA VAL A 50 -12.47 13.63 -9.42
C VAL A 50 -11.12 13.88 -8.73
N VAL A 51 -10.08 13.16 -9.17
CA VAL A 51 -8.71 13.30 -8.66
C VAL A 51 -8.09 14.66 -8.98
N GLU A 52 -8.48 15.31 -10.08
CA GLU A 52 -7.93 16.61 -10.46
C GLU A 52 -8.65 17.79 -9.77
N PHE A 53 -9.93 17.58 -9.42
CA PHE A 53 -10.85 18.61 -8.92
C PHE A 53 -10.40 19.28 -7.61
N HIS A 54 -9.94 18.50 -6.63
CA HIS A 54 -9.54 19.04 -5.33
C HIS A 54 -8.21 18.44 -4.85
N PRO A 55 -7.29 19.24 -4.29
CA PRO A 55 -6.00 18.74 -3.83
C PRO A 55 -6.09 17.63 -2.77
N VAL A 56 -7.19 17.54 -2.01
CA VAL A 56 -7.42 16.43 -1.06
C VAL A 56 -7.69 15.10 -1.76
N PHE A 57 -8.23 15.12 -2.99
CA PHE A 57 -8.44 13.91 -3.79
C PHE A 57 -7.19 13.51 -4.59
N ARG A 58 -6.18 14.39 -4.66
CA ARG A 58 -4.89 14.04 -5.24
C ARG A 58 -4.18 13.12 -4.26
N THR A 59 -4.23 11.83 -4.52
CA THR A 59 -3.21 10.92 -3.99
C THR A 59 -1.88 11.35 -4.58
N ALA A 60 -0.81 11.36 -3.77
CA ALA A 60 0.53 11.48 -4.32
C ALA A 60 0.63 10.46 -5.46
N ALA A 61 1.04 10.92 -6.65
CA ALA A 61 1.23 10.03 -7.78
C ALA A 61 2.01 8.82 -7.26
N ALA A 62 1.43 7.62 -7.42
CA ALA A 62 2.19 6.42 -7.17
C ALA A 62 3.47 6.58 -7.98
N PRO A 63 4.66 6.41 -7.38
CA PRO A 63 5.90 6.67 -8.09
C PRO A 63 5.84 5.92 -9.42
N ASP A 64 6.09 6.66 -10.51
CA ASP A 64 5.93 6.18 -11.88
C ASP A 64 6.57 4.79 -12.01
N GLY A 65 5.75 3.78 -12.31
CA GLY A 65 6.20 2.38 -12.42
C GLY A 65 5.42 1.35 -11.63
N ILE A 66 4.32 1.73 -10.98
CA ILE A 66 3.54 0.80 -10.14
C ILE A 66 2.05 0.62 -10.57
N GLY A 67 1.66 1.20 -11.70
CA GLY A 67 0.40 0.85 -12.35
C GLY A 67 0.54 -0.43 -13.19
N ASP A 68 -0.55 -1.18 -13.35
CA ASP A 68 -0.68 -2.27 -14.36
C ASP A 68 -0.68 -1.72 -15.81
N ASP A 69 -0.29 -0.46 -16.03
CA ASP A 69 -0.11 0.11 -17.36
C ASP A 69 1.20 -0.41 -17.94
N GLU A 70 1.13 -0.87 -19.18
CA GLU A 70 2.28 -1.30 -19.99
C GLU A 70 3.49 -0.39 -19.75
N PRO A 71 4.71 -0.95 -19.66
CA PRO A 71 5.89 -0.16 -19.37
C PRO A 71 6.08 0.85 -20.51
N ALA A 72 5.73 2.10 -20.25
CA ALA A 72 6.23 3.23 -21.01
C ALA A 72 7.75 3.25 -20.78
N ALA A 73 8.46 2.62 -21.71
CA ALA A 73 9.88 2.78 -21.87
C ALA A 73 10.15 4.26 -22.18
N ASP A 74 10.53 5.02 -21.16
CA ASP A 74 11.61 6.01 -21.16
C ASP A 74 11.31 7.20 -20.22
N ALA A 75 12.03 7.26 -19.08
CA ALA A 75 12.64 8.49 -18.56
C ALA A 75 13.45 8.19 -17.28
N GLY A 76 14.75 7.90 -17.45
CA GLY A 76 15.72 7.86 -16.36
C GLY A 76 16.43 6.51 -16.26
N GLY A 77 17.66 6.44 -16.77
CA GLY A 77 18.51 5.25 -16.76
C GLY A 77 18.98 4.83 -15.36
N SER A 78 18.04 4.50 -14.47
CA SER A 78 18.31 3.62 -13.36
C SER A 78 18.42 2.22 -13.95
N ARG A 79 19.64 1.66 -13.96
CA ARG A 79 19.94 0.30 -14.40
C ARG A 79 18.88 -0.63 -13.80
N LEU A 80 17.98 -1.17 -14.64
CA LEU A 80 16.96 -2.12 -14.20
C LEU A 80 17.70 -3.19 -13.39
N THR A 81 17.42 -3.23 -12.09
CA THR A 81 18.15 -4.12 -11.19
C THR A 81 17.76 -5.52 -11.60
N THR A 82 18.74 -6.38 -11.89
CA THR A 82 18.42 -7.76 -12.28
C THR A 82 17.74 -8.46 -11.11
N VAL A 83 16.93 -9.49 -11.40
CA VAL A 83 16.24 -10.26 -10.35
C VAL A 83 17.23 -10.84 -9.33
N ALA A 84 18.41 -11.27 -9.80
CA ALA A 84 19.48 -11.75 -8.94
C ALA A 84 19.99 -10.64 -7.99
N GLU A 85 20.29 -9.45 -8.51
CA GLU A 85 20.73 -8.32 -7.67
C GLU A 85 19.66 -7.88 -6.67
N ALA A 86 18.38 -7.92 -7.05
CA ALA A 86 17.28 -7.61 -6.15
C ALA A 86 17.12 -8.67 -5.04
N ALA A 87 17.30 -9.95 -5.39
CA ALA A 87 17.33 -11.04 -4.41
C ALA A 87 18.52 -10.92 -3.46
N ASP A 88 19.72 -10.60 -3.95
CA ASP A 88 20.91 -10.40 -3.12
C ASP A 88 20.73 -9.24 -2.13
N ARG A 89 20.13 -8.13 -2.57
CA ARG A 89 19.80 -7.00 -1.67
C ARG A 89 18.76 -7.37 -0.62
N LEU A 90 17.78 -8.17 -1.00
CA LEU A 90 16.77 -8.70 -0.09
C LEU A 90 17.43 -9.62 0.95
N ILE A 91 18.31 -10.53 0.53
CA ILE A 91 19.06 -11.42 1.42
C ILE A 91 19.89 -10.59 2.40
N ALA A 92 20.66 -9.62 1.90
CA ALA A 92 21.48 -8.74 2.72
C ALA A 92 20.66 -7.97 3.77
N LEU A 93 19.46 -7.49 3.42
CA LEU A 93 18.55 -6.82 4.34
C LEU A 93 18.12 -7.74 5.49
N PHE A 94 17.64 -8.95 5.17
CA PHE A 94 17.16 -9.89 6.18
C PHE A 94 18.28 -10.40 7.09
N VAL A 95 19.47 -10.65 6.52
CA VAL A 95 20.67 -11.05 7.29
C VAL A 95 21.11 -9.93 8.24
N ALA A 96 21.11 -8.68 7.79
CA ALA A 96 21.41 -7.53 8.65
C ALA A 96 20.42 -7.39 9.83
N LEU A 97 19.19 -7.92 9.67
CA LEU A 97 18.11 -7.86 10.66
C LEU A 97 18.00 -9.14 11.52
N GLY A 98 19.01 -10.02 11.48
CA GLY A 98 19.15 -11.14 12.41
C GLY A 98 18.68 -12.49 11.88
N TRP A 99 18.33 -12.60 10.59
CA TRP A 99 18.05 -13.89 9.98
C TRP A 99 19.33 -14.66 9.62
N ALA A 100 19.26 -16.00 9.65
CA ALA A 100 20.37 -16.84 9.22
C ALA A 100 20.54 -16.81 7.69
N ASP A 101 21.77 -16.53 7.23
CA ASP A 101 22.12 -16.34 5.81
C ASP A 101 21.66 -17.50 4.91
N ASN A 102 21.97 -18.73 5.29
CA ASN A 102 21.55 -19.93 4.55
C ASN A 102 20.01 -20.05 4.46
N THR A 103 19.30 -19.76 5.55
CA THR A 103 17.84 -19.88 5.60
C THR A 103 17.16 -18.86 4.70
N VAL A 104 17.63 -17.60 4.73
CA VAL A 104 17.08 -16.54 3.88
C VAL A 104 17.37 -16.82 2.42
N THR A 105 18.62 -17.20 2.09
CA THR A 105 19.01 -17.52 0.72
C THR A 105 18.13 -18.63 0.14
N CYS A 106 17.99 -19.75 0.85
CA CYS A 106 17.11 -20.84 0.41
C CYS A 106 15.64 -20.43 0.31
N ALA A 107 15.14 -19.61 1.24
CA ALA A 107 13.75 -19.15 1.21
C ALA A 107 13.47 -18.20 0.03
N VAL A 108 14.36 -17.25 -0.24
CA VAL A 108 14.26 -16.30 -1.36
C VAL A 108 14.38 -17.04 -2.69
N ASP A 109 15.35 -17.93 -2.85
CA ASP A 109 15.52 -18.75 -4.06
C ASP A 109 14.29 -19.63 -4.32
N TYR A 110 13.72 -20.21 -3.27
CA TYR A 110 12.51 -21.00 -3.38
C TYR A 110 11.31 -20.15 -3.85
N ILE A 111 11.15 -18.95 -3.28
CA ILE A 111 10.09 -18.01 -3.69
C ILE A 111 10.28 -17.58 -5.13
N CYS A 112 11.50 -17.23 -5.53
CA CYS A 112 11.83 -16.86 -6.91
C CYS A 112 11.53 -18.02 -7.89
N SER A 113 11.90 -19.25 -7.54
CA SER A 113 11.60 -20.45 -8.34
C SER A 113 10.08 -20.65 -8.51
N ARG A 114 9.31 -20.50 -7.43
CA ARG A 114 7.84 -20.60 -7.49
C ARG A 114 7.18 -19.44 -8.21
N LEU A 115 7.78 -18.25 -8.17
CA LEU A 115 7.33 -17.11 -8.98
C LEU A 115 7.51 -17.40 -10.47
N MET A 116 8.64 -17.98 -10.88
CA MET A 116 8.90 -18.36 -12.28
C MET A 116 7.90 -19.39 -12.81
N GLU A 117 7.45 -20.32 -11.97
CA GLU A 117 6.44 -21.32 -12.33
C GLU A 117 5.00 -20.75 -12.35
N SER A 118 4.79 -19.59 -11.72
CA SER A 118 3.47 -19.01 -11.54
C SER A 118 3.11 -18.01 -12.64
N ARG A 119 1.81 -17.88 -12.94
CA ARG A 119 1.30 -16.90 -13.90
C ARG A 119 1.25 -15.47 -13.33
N ASN A 120 1.15 -15.33 -12.01
CA ASN A 120 0.98 -14.05 -11.34
C ASN A 120 1.48 -14.14 -9.88
N ARG A 121 2.07 -13.06 -9.36
CA ARG A 121 2.47 -12.86 -7.95
C ARG A 121 1.39 -13.27 -6.94
N ALA A 122 0.13 -12.90 -7.16
CA ALA A 122 -0.95 -13.25 -6.23
C ALA A 122 -1.22 -14.77 -6.21
N ALA A 123 -1.09 -15.43 -7.37
CA ALA A 123 -1.19 -16.88 -7.47
C ALA A 123 -0.02 -17.57 -6.75
N ALA A 124 1.21 -17.09 -6.96
CA ALA A 124 2.39 -17.57 -6.23
C ALA A 124 2.23 -17.44 -4.72
N HIS A 125 1.80 -16.27 -4.24
CA HIS A 125 1.56 -16.05 -2.81
C HIS A 125 0.52 -17.05 -2.25
N SER A 126 -0.57 -17.31 -2.98
CA SER A 126 -1.59 -18.27 -2.57
C SER A 126 -1.08 -19.72 -2.54
N LEU A 127 -0.21 -20.09 -3.50
CA LEU A 127 0.44 -21.41 -3.59
C LEU A 127 1.42 -21.62 -2.44
N LEU A 128 2.37 -20.70 -2.27
CA LEU A 128 3.40 -20.73 -1.23
C LEU A 128 2.81 -20.72 0.19
N ARG A 129 1.69 -20.02 0.39
CA ARG A 129 0.99 -20.02 1.69
C ARG A 129 0.36 -21.38 2.01
N ARG A 130 -0.05 -22.14 1.00
CA ARG A 130 -0.68 -23.48 1.15
C ARG A 130 0.34 -24.61 1.18
N ASP A 131 1.54 -24.38 0.67
CA ASP A 131 2.60 -25.37 0.59
C ASP A 131 3.24 -25.64 1.97
N GLN A 132 2.82 -26.74 2.59
CA GLN A 132 3.37 -27.18 3.87
C GLN A 132 4.70 -27.92 3.71
N VAL A 133 4.93 -28.57 2.57
CA VAL A 133 6.12 -29.38 2.32
C VAL A 133 7.32 -28.49 2.09
N GLY A 134 7.18 -27.44 1.26
CA GLY A 134 8.22 -26.46 1.03
C GLY A 134 8.60 -25.71 2.32
N ARG A 135 7.63 -25.37 3.16
CA ARG A 135 7.89 -24.74 4.46
C ARG A 135 8.65 -25.66 5.42
N ALA A 136 8.28 -26.93 5.49
CA ALA A 136 8.98 -27.91 6.32
C ALA A 136 10.43 -28.14 5.86
N PHE A 137 10.67 -28.10 4.55
CA PHE A 137 12.01 -28.19 3.98
C PHE A 137 12.92 -27.02 4.40
N LEU A 138 12.35 -25.82 4.56
CA LEU A 138 13.08 -24.61 4.98
C LEU A 138 13.25 -24.49 6.50
N ASP A 139 12.69 -25.42 7.29
CA ASP A 139 12.68 -25.40 8.77
C ASP A 139 12.13 -24.08 9.36
N LEU A 140 11.08 -23.52 8.72
CA LEU A 140 10.46 -22.26 9.11
C LEU A 140 9.11 -22.42 9.82
N ASP A 141 8.96 -21.68 10.92
CA ASP A 141 7.67 -21.52 11.59
C ASP A 141 6.63 -20.87 10.68
N ARG A 142 5.34 -21.15 10.98
CA ARG A 142 4.23 -20.66 10.14
C ARG A 142 4.14 -19.14 10.14
N SER A 143 4.37 -18.51 11.29
CA SER A 143 4.40 -17.06 11.46
C SER A 143 5.52 -16.45 10.63
N SER A 144 6.76 -16.89 10.84
CA SER A 144 7.95 -16.42 10.10
C SER A 144 7.79 -16.58 8.59
N TRP A 145 7.30 -17.73 8.13
CA TRP A 145 7.03 -17.95 6.70
C TRP A 145 5.97 -16.99 6.14
N SER A 146 4.86 -16.80 6.86
CA SER A 146 3.80 -15.89 6.41
C SER A 146 4.24 -14.42 6.39
N THR A 147 5.05 -14.00 7.36
CA THR A 147 5.63 -12.65 7.42
C THR A 147 6.60 -12.45 6.27
N LEU A 148 7.51 -13.40 6.05
CA LEU A 148 8.45 -13.36 4.92
C LEU A 148 7.71 -13.26 3.59
N LEU A 149 6.71 -14.12 3.34
CA LEU A 149 5.92 -14.05 2.10
C LEU A 149 5.25 -12.69 1.92
N ARG A 150 4.66 -12.13 2.98
CA ARG A 150 4.00 -10.82 2.93
C ARG A 150 4.99 -9.68 2.70
N LEU A 151 6.18 -9.74 3.28
CA LEU A 151 7.20 -8.71 3.10
C LEU A 151 7.86 -8.79 1.72
N VAL A 152 8.19 -10.00 1.25
CA VAL A 152 8.87 -10.21 -0.04
C VAL A 152 7.91 -10.00 -1.20
N LEU A 153 6.76 -10.67 -1.17
CA LEU A 153 5.77 -10.63 -2.25
C LEU A 153 4.72 -9.54 -2.08
N GLY A 154 4.63 -8.86 -0.95
CA GLY A 154 3.62 -7.83 -0.68
C GLY A 154 2.28 -8.38 -0.19
N ASN A 155 1.46 -7.51 0.41
CA ASN A 155 0.12 -7.87 0.87
C ASN A 155 -0.86 -7.98 -0.32
N PRO A 156 -1.54 -9.13 -0.52
CA PRO A 156 -2.51 -9.30 -1.59
C PRO A 156 -3.83 -8.52 -1.40
N GLU A 157 -4.05 -7.86 -0.25
CA GLU A 157 -5.27 -7.10 0.01
C GLU A 157 -5.48 -5.96 -1.01
N PRO A 158 -6.67 -5.86 -1.64
CA PRO A 158 -6.92 -4.90 -2.71
C PRO A 158 -6.79 -3.44 -2.25
N GLY A 159 -7.11 -3.14 -0.99
CA GLY A 159 -6.96 -1.79 -0.43
C GLY A 159 -5.50 -1.38 -0.15
N GLN A 160 -4.57 -2.34 -0.13
CA GLN A 160 -3.15 -2.08 0.13
C GLN A 160 -2.32 -2.03 -1.14
N ARG A 161 -2.92 -2.29 -2.32
CA ARG A 161 -2.23 -2.33 -3.61
C ARG A 161 -1.47 -1.05 -3.94
N GLY A 162 -1.92 0.12 -3.51
CA GLY A 162 -1.20 1.39 -3.74
C GLY A 162 -0.09 1.69 -2.72
N THR A 163 0.10 0.85 -1.71
CA THR A 163 1.03 1.10 -0.60
C THR A 163 2.33 0.32 -0.76
N ARG A 164 3.43 0.78 -0.14
CA ARG A 164 4.71 0.03 -0.13
C ARG A 164 4.54 -1.41 0.36
N ALA A 165 3.72 -1.61 1.40
CA ALA A 165 3.39 -2.94 1.93
C ALA A 165 2.65 -3.84 0.91
N GLY A 166 1.87 -3.26 0.00
CA GLY A 166 1.18 -4.01 -1.06
C GLY A 166 2.08 -4.43 -2.22
N HIS A 167 3.16 -3.72 -2.49
CA HIS A 167 4.11 -4.05 -3.57
C HIS A 167 5.06 -5.18 -3.21
N GLY A 168 5.50 -5.20 -1.95
CA GLY A 168 6.52 -6.13 -1.49
C GLY A 168 7.92 -5.64 -1.83
N LEU A 169 8.88 -6.04 -1.00
CA LEU A 169 10.27 -5.60 -1.08
C LEU A 169 10.94 -6.02 -2.40
N LEU A 170 10.59 -7.20 -2.94
CA LEU A 170 11.18 -7.67 -4.20
C LEU A 170 10.85 -6.74 -5.37
N ALA A 171 9.59 -6.32 -5.48
CA ALA A 171 9.16 -5.37 -6.52
C ALA A 171 9.83 -4.00 -6.32
N LEU A 172 9.89 -3.50 -5.09
CA LEU A 172 10.52 -2.22 -4.80
C LEU A 172 12.03 -2.24 -5.11
N PHE A 173 12.74 -3.33 -4.83
CA PHE A 173 14.15 -3.47 -5.20
C PHE A 173 14.36 -3.51 -6.72
N LEU A 174 13.46 -4.16 -7.47
CA LEU A 174 13.49 -4.17 -8.94
C LEU A 174 13.28 -2.77 -9.53
N CYS A 175 12.44 -1.95 -8.89
CA CYS A 175 12.23 -0.53 -9.22
C CYS A 175 13.41 0.37 -8.81
N GLY A 176 14.45 -0.17 -8.15
CA GLY A 176 15.68 0.55 -7.82
C GLY A 176 15.69 1.23 -6.45
N HIS A 177 14.74 0.92 -5.56
CA HIS A 177 14.76 1.47 -4.20
C HIS A 177 16.01 1.00 -3.41
N PRO A 178 16.71 1.90 -2.70
CA PRO A 178 17.91 1.53 -1.94
C PRO A 178 17.55 0.84 -0.62
N VAL A 179 18.42 -0.08 -0.17
CA VAL A 179 18.26 -0.80 1.12
C VAL A 179 18.16 0.17 2.31
N ALA A 180 18.85 1.31 2.25
CA ALA A 180 18.84 2.33 3.29
C ALA A 180 17.44 2.92 3.57
N GLU A 181 16.57 2.99 2.55
CA GLU A 181 15.20 3.48 2.70
C GLU A 181 14.37 2.55 3.59
N PHE A 182 14.59 1.23 3.48
CA PHE A 182 13.91 0.22 4.29
C PHE A 182 14.44 0.14 5.71
N LEU A 183 15.74 0.41 5.90
CA LEU A 183 16.34 0.46 7.24
C LEU A 183 15.91 1.70 8.04
N ALA A 184 15.40 2.74 7.38
CA ALA A 184 14.85 3.92 8.04
C ALA A 184 13.42 3.72 8.57
N ASP A 185 12.72 2.66 8.15
CA ASP A 185 11.39 2.31 8.62
C ASP A 185 11.48 1.39 9.84
N ASP A 186 11.41 1.98 11.04
CA ASP A 186 11.49 1.27 12.31
C ASP A 186 10.42 0.18 12.46
N ALA A 187 9.25 0.37 11.87
CA ALA A 187 8.18 -0.63 11.94
C ALA A 187 8.52 -1.86 11.10
N LEU A 188 9.06 -1.65 9.90
CA LEU A 188 9.53 -2.72 9.02
C LEU A 188 10.72 -3.47 9.63
N VAL A 189 11.70 -2.74 10.15
CA VAL A 189 12.89 -3.29 10.83
C VAL A 189 12.46 -4.18 11.99
N ARG A 190 11.55 -3.69 12.84
CA ARG A 190 11.02 -4.45 13.96
C ARG A 190 10.29 -5.70 13.50
N GLU A 191 9.43 -5.61 12.49
CA GLU A 191 8.69 -6.75 11.95
C GLU A 191 9.62 -7.85 11.39
N ILE A 192 10.68 -7.48 10.66
CA ILE A 192 11.65 -8.45 10.14
C ILE A 192 12.42 -9.10 11.29
N SER A 193 12.86 -8.31 12.28
CA SER A 193 13.62 -8.82 13.43
C SER A 193 12.78 -9.76 14.33
N GLU A 194 11.52 -9.44 14.57
CA GLU A 194 10.60 -10.26 15.39
C GLU A 194 10.19 -11.56 14.68
N SER A 195 10.23 -11.57 13.34
CA SER A 195 9.88 -12.74 12.55
C SER A 195 11.06 -13.67 12.28
N ALA A 196 12.28 -13.28 12.66
CA ALA A 196 13.46 -14.13 12.53
C ALA A 196 13.21 -15.48 13.22
N PRO A 197 13.43 -16.61 12.53
CA PRO A 197 13.23 -17.92 13.14
C PRO A 197 14.18 -18.02 14.33
N ALA A 198 13.62 -18.28 15.51
CA ALA A 198 14.42 -18.65 16.65
C ALA A 198 15.11 -19.95 16.24
N ILE A 199 16.40 -19.90 15.94
CA ILE A 199 17.20 -21.11 15.71
C ILE A 199 16.93 -21.96 16.94
N ALA A 200 16.14 -23.02 16.77
CA ALA A 200 15.98 -24.03 17.79
C ALA A 200 17.38 -24.58 17.96
N ARG A 201 18.13 -24.01 18.91
CA ARG A 201 19.32 -24.65 19.46
C ARG A 201 18.81 -26.04 19.80
N ARG A 202 19.16 -27.02 18.98
CA ARG A 202 19.13 -28.42 19.39
C ARG A 202 19.85 -28.42 20.72
N ALA A 203 19.08 -28.53 21.80
CA ALA A 203 19.60 -28.92 23.08
C ALA A 203 20.33 -30.23 22.80
N SER A 204 21.66 -30.15 22.79
CA SER A 204 22.51 -31.32 22.87
C SER A 204 22.19 -31.99 24.20
N ALA A 205 21.39 -33.05 24.12
CA ALA A 205 21.29 -34.09 25.14
C ALA A 205 22.35 -35.16 24.84
#